data_AF-A0A7K1GIB7-F1
#
_entry.id   AF-A0A7K1GIB7-F1
#
_cell.length_a   1.000
_cell.length_b   1.000
_cell.length_c   1.000
_cell.angle_alpha   90.00
_cell.angle_beta   90.00
_cell.angle_gamma   90.00
#
_symmetry.space_group_name_H-M   'P 1'
#
loop_
_entity.id
_entity.type
_entity.pdbx_description
1 polymer ?
#
loop_
_entity_poly.entity_id
_entity_poly.type
_entity_poly.pdbx_seq_one_letter_code
_entity_poly.pdbx_strand_id
1 'polypeptide(L)' 'TYFNFTADKILEIADAGKEMGIELFVLDDGWFGKRDNDKSSLGDWFVDLRKLPDGLDNLANHVKEKGMQFGIWMEPEM' A
#
# COMPACT_ATOMS: atom_id res chain seq x y z
N THR A 1 -1.45 8.32 1.98
CA THR A 1 -1.24 9.74 1.57
C THR A 1 -1.08 9.76 0.06
N TYR A 2 -0.75 10.87 -0.56
CA TYR A 2 -0.08 10.82 -1.87
C TYR A 2 1.25 10.02 -1.76
N PHE A 3 2.13 10.09 -2.76
CA PHE A 3 3.35 9.26 -2.88
C PHE A 3 4.31 9.20 -1.68
N ASN A 4 4.24 10.14 -0.74
CA ASN A 4 5.08 10.19 0.45
C ASN A 4 4.49 9.38 1.63
N PHE A 5 4.75 8.08 1.64
CA PHE A 5 4.38 7.19 2.74
C PHE A 5 5.51 6.22 3.09
N THR A 6 5.38 5.60 4.27
CA THR A 6 6.21 4.50 4.77
C THR A 6 5.29 3.34 5.19
N ALA A 7 5.84 2.12 5.31
CA ALA A 7 5.11 0.97 5.83
C ALA A 7 4.39 1.27 7.17
N ASP A 8 5.11 1.78 8.17
CA ASP A 8 4.56 2.10 9.49
C ASP A 8 3.33 3.00 9.41
N LYS A 9 3.41 4.06 8.60
CA LYS A 9 2.30 4.99 8.42
C LYS A 9 1.07 4.32 7.82
N ILE A 10 1.26 3.37 6.91
CA ILE A 10 0.15 2.63 6.31
C ILE A 10 -0.46 1.65 7.31
N LEU A 11 0.36 0.97 8.11
CA LEU A 11 -0.10 0.08 9.18
C LEU A 11 -0.92 0.85 10.23
N GLU A 12 -0.47 2.05 10.63
CA GLU A 12 -1.21 2.92 11.55
C GLU A 12 -2.59 3.34 11.00
N ILE A 13 -2.69 3.64 9.70
CA ILE A 13 -3.97 3.98 9.06
C ILE A 13 -4.89 2.76 9.01
N ALA A 14 -4.35 1.57 8.70
CA ALA A 14 -5.13 0.33 8.73
C ALA A 14 -5.68 0.05 10.14
N ASP A 15 -4.86 0.27 11.17
CA ASP A 15 -5.25 0.08 12.57
C ASP A 15 -6.39 1.02 12.98
N ALA A 16 -6.24 2.31 12.68
CA ALA A 16 -7.30 3.29 12.91
C ALA A 16 -8.59 2.96 12.13
N GLY A 17 -8.45 2.52 10.87
CA GLY A 17 -9.57 2.06 10.05
C GLY A 17 -10.34 0.92 10.71
N LYS A 18 -9.62 -0.06 11.27
CA LYS A 18 -10.24 -1.17 11.99
C LYS A 18 -11.02 -0.71 13.22
N GLU A 19 -10.46 0.20 14.01
CA GLU A 19 -11.13 0.76 15.20
C GLU A 19 -12.44 1.46 14.84
N MET A 20 -12.53 2.02 13.63
CA MET A 20 -13.73 2.67 13.10
C MET A 20 -14.71 1.70 12.42
N GLY A 21 -14.41 0.41 12.36
CA GLY A 21 -15.28 -0.59 11.72
C GLY A 21 -15.19 -0.63 10.19
N ILE A 22 -14.11 -0.12 9.59
CA ILE A 22 -13.85 -0.25 8.15
C ILE A 22 -13.58 -1.72 7.81
N GLU A 23 -14.04 -2.14 6.62
CA GLU A 23 -13.98 -3.53 6.16
C GLU A 23 -12.94 -3.77 5.06
N LEU A 24 -12.52 -2.73 4.34
CA LEU A 24 -11.57 -2.80 3.22
C LEU A 24 -10.53 -1.69 3.34
N PHE A 25 -9.25 -2.08 3.33
CA PHE A 25 -8.11 -1.18 3.21
C PHE A 25 -7.53 -1.26 1.80
N VAL A 26 -7.36 -0.13 1.11
CA VAL A 26 -6.76 -0.07 -0.23
C VAL A 26 -5.44 0.68 -0.18
N LEU A 27 -4.36 0.04 -0.65
CA LEU A 27 -3.09 0.71 -0.92
C LEU A 27 -3.12 1.30 -2.33
N ASP A 28 -3.15 2.63 -2.39
CA ASP A 28 -3.19 3.40 -3.64
C ASP A 28 -1.78 3.61 -4.26
N ASP A 29 -1.64 4.52 -5.22
CA ASP A 29 -0.42 4.73 -6.02
C ASP A 29 0.84 4.98 -5.15
N GLY A 30 2.00 4.55 -5.66
CA GLY A 30 3.32 4.76 -5.05
C GLY A 30 3.97 3.54 -4.40
N TRP A 31 3.36 2.37 -4.45
CA TRP A 31 3.86 1.12 -3.84
C TRP A 31 4.89 0.35 -4.67
N PHE A 32 5.08 0.73 -5.94
CA PHE A 32 5.87 -0.02 -6.93
C PHE A 32 7.03 0.82 -7.50
N GLY A 33 8.01 0.13 -8.11
CA GLY A 33 9.15 0.72 -8.81
C GLY A 33 9.91 1.75 -7.96
N LYS A 34 10.07 2.96 -8.50
CA LYS A 34 10.50 4.15 -7.75
C LYS A 34 9.46 5.27 -7.85
N ARG A 35 8.20 4.89 -7.63
CA ARG A 35 7.02 5.76 -7.78
C ARG A 35 6.90 6.77 -6.63
N ASP A 36 7.85 7.70 -6.58
CA ASP A 36 7.94 8.78 -5.58
C ASP A 36 7.11 10.02 -6.00
N ASN A 37 6.65 10.03 -7.25
CA ASN A 37 5.72 10.99 -7.86
C ASN A 37 5.10 10.36 -9.13
N ASP A 38 4.26 11.12 -9.82
CA ASP A 38 3.53 10.73 -11.03
C ASP A 38 4.35 10.75 -12.33
N LYS A 39 5.66 11.05 -12.28
CA LYS A 39 6.51 11.24 -13.48
C LYS A 39 7.32 10.00 -13.91
N SER A 40 7.11 8.84 -13.27
CA SER A 40 7.92 7.63 -13.55
C SER A 40 7.26 6.33 -13.10
N SER A 41 7.88 5.20 -13.40
CA SER A 41 7.62 3.85 -12.83
C SER A 41 6.36 3.10 -13.28
N LEU A 42 5.46 3.67 -14.10
CA LEU A 42 4.40 2.86 -14.75
C LEU A 42 5.05 1.77 -15.62
N GLY A 43 4.49 0.58 -15.59
CA GLY A 43 5.06 -0.63 -16.18
C GLY A 43 5.98 -1.44 -15.24
N ASP A 44 6.58 -0.81 -14.23
CA ASP A 44 7.47 -1.47 -13.27
C ASP A 44 6.70 -1.99 -12.04
N TRP A 45 5.84 -2.99 -12.25
CA TRP A 45 4.94 -3.56 -11.23
C TRP A 45 5.65 -4.45 -10.18
N PHE A 46 6.77 -4.00 -9.63
CA PHE A 46 7.52 -4.64 -8.57
C PHE A 46 7.49 -3.78 -7.31
N VAL A 47 7.34 -4.39 -6.14
CA VAL A 47 7.24 -3.69 -4.85
C VAL A 47 8.47 -2.81 -4.59
N ASP A 48 8.25 -1.55 -4.19
CA ASP A 48 9.32 -0.66 -3.74
C ASP A 48 9.72 -0.97 -2.28
N LEU A 49 10.74 -1.81 -2.12
CA LEU A 49 11.26 -2.21 -0.80
C LEU A 49 11.88 -1.04 -0.01
N ARG A 50 12.09 0.14 -0.62
CA ARG A 50 12.54 1.33 0.14
C ARG A 50 11.40 1.90 0.99
N LYS A 51 10.16 1.78 0.51
CA LYS A 51 8.94 2.21 1.22
C LYS A 51 8.32 1.08 2.02
N LEU A 52 8.40 -0.15 1.50
CA LEU A 52 7.82 -1.37 2.06
C LEU A 52 8.94 -2.41 2.30
N PRO A 53 9.81 -2.21 3.31
CA PRO A 53 11.00 -3.05 3.53
C PRO A 53 10.68 -4.53 3.74
N ASP A 54 9.54 -4.84 4.36
CA ASP A 54 9.07 -6.21 4.59
C ASP A 54 8.16 -6.73 3.46
N GLY A 55 8.07 -5.99 2.36
CA GLY A 55 7.27 -6.32 1.20
C GLY A 55 5.77 -6.06 1.36
N LEU A 56 5.04 -6.25 0.25
CA LEU A 56 3.59 -6.05 0.20
C LEU A 56 2.83 -7.11 1.01
N ASP A 57 3.37 -8.34 1.07
CA ASP A 57 2.75 -9.46 1.81
C ASP A 57 2.61 -9.16 3.31
N ASN A 58 3.60 -8.48 3.91
CA ASN A 58 3.53 -8.05 5.30
C ASN A 58 2.32 -7.14 5.54
N LEU A 59 2.15 -6.14 4.68
CA LEU A 59 1.05 -5.17 4.75
C LEU A 59 -0.32 -5.86 4.57
N ALA A 60 -0.42 -6.71 3.55
CA ALA A 60 -1.64 -7.44 3.26
C ALA A 60 -2.02 -8.41 4.40
N ASN A 61 -1.03 -9.10 5.00
CA ASN A 61 -1.26 -9.99 6.12
C ASN A 61 -1.72 -9.24 7.37
N HIS A 62 -1.08 -8.11 7.72
CA HIS A 62 -1.49 -7.27 8.84
C HIS A 62 -2.94 -6.79 8.72
N VAL A 63 -3.35 -6.36 7.52
CA VAL A 63 -4.74 -5.97 7.22
C VAL A 63 -5.70 -7.15 7.38
N LYS A 64 -5.36 -8.32 6.83
CA LYS A 64 -6.19 -9.54 6.93
C LYS A 64 -6.31 -10.07 8.36
N GLU A 65 -5.25 -10.00 9.16
CA GLU A 65 -5.25 -10.43 10.57
C GLU A 65 -6.20 -9.59 11.43
N LYS A 66 -6.48 -8.35 11.02
CA LYS A 66 -7.49 -7.48 11.63
C LYS A 66 -8.91 -7.75 11.14
N GLY A 67 -9.09 -8.73 10.26
CA GLY A 67 -10.37 -9.07 9.66
C GLY A 67 -10.85 -8.05 8.64
N MET A 68 -9.95 -7.31 8.00
CA MET A 68 -10.26 -6.43 6.87
C MET A 68 -9.79 -7.07 5.56
N GLN A 69 -10.40 -6.69 4.44
CA GLN A 69 -9.93 -7.00 3.10
C GLN A 69 -8.78 -6.07 2.70
N PHE A 70 -7.89 -6.55 1.83
CA PHE A 70 -6.79 -5.77 1.27
C PHE A 70 -7.01 -5.56 -0.23
N GLY A 71 -6.99 -4.31 -0.67
CA GLY A 71 -7.01 -3.91 -2.07
C GLY A 71 -5.72 -3.22 -2.49
N ILE A 72 -5.42 -3.25 -3.79
CA ILE A 72 -4.23 -2.66 -4.37
C ILE A 72 -4.57 -1.93 -5.67
N TRP A 73 -3.98 -0.75 -5.86
CA TRP A 73 -4.11 0.03 -7.08
C TRP A 73 -3.15 -0.47 -8.17
N MET A 74 -3.61 -0.45 -9.43
CA MET A 74 -2.88 -0.83 -10.64
C MET A 74 -3.29 0.10 -11.80
N GLU A 75 -2.35 0.42 -12.70
CA GLU A 75 -2.61 1.14 -13.96
C GLU A 75 -1.90 0.44 -15.12
N PRO A 76 -2.32 -0.79 -15.50
CA PRO A 76 -1.57 -1.67 -16.41
C PRO A 76 -1.58 -1.22 -17.87
N GLU A 77 -2.36 -0.19 -18.21
CA GLU A 77 -2.50 0.34 -19.58
C GLU A 77 -1.35 1.29 -19.96
N MET A 78 -0.50 1.65 -19.00
CA MET A 78 0.64 2.55 -19.13
C MET A 78 1.99 1.84 -18.95
#